data_AF-A0A7S3I2P6-F1
#
_entry.id   AF-A0A7S3I2P6-F1
#
_cell.length_a   1.000
_cell.length_b   1.000
_cell.length_c   1.000
_cell.angle_alpha   90.00
_cell.angle_beta   90.00
_cell.angle_gamma   90.00
#
_symmetry.space_group_name_H-M   'P 1'
#
loop_
_entity.id
_entity.type
_entity.pdbx_description
1 polymer ?
#
loop_
_entity_poly.entity_id
_entity_poly.type
_entity_poly.pdbx_seq_one_letter_code
_entity_poly.pdbx_strand_id
1 'polypeptide(L)'
;FAEFEYRNLIIIDALITIVFAPIQFVFVKRWNLAWGLSDMYFVFFLDVVDEIISQCFIFLPMSVIFAKITPQHIEATSFALLAGVSNFRSVIRSWIGSSINNAFVGVSKEDLSDYWKLILISFVCSF
;
A
#
# COMPACT_ATOMS: atom_id res chain seq x y z
N PHE A 1 2.74 -28.22 -4.54
CA PHE A 1 3.98 -27.41 -4.56
C PHE A 1 3.69 -25.96 -4.93
N ALA A 2 3.08 -25.66 -6.08
CA ALA A 2 2.73 -24.28 -6.47
C ALA A 2 1.83 -23.52 -5.46
N GLU A 3 0.80 -24.17 -4.88
CA GLU A 3 -0.09 -23.50 -3.89
C GLU A 3 0.62 -23.12 -2.57
N PHE A 4 1.66 -23.86 -2.19
CA PHE A 4 2.43 -23.58 -0.99
C PHE A 4 3.38 -22.38 -1.20
N GLU A 5 3.85 -22.18 -2.44
CA GLU A 5 4.68 -21.04 -2.81
C GLU A 5 3.88 -19.73 -2.75
N TYR A 6 2.66 -19.67 -3.31
CA TYR A 6 1.90 -18.42 -3.34
C TYR A 6 1.50 -17.91 -1.95
N ARG A 7 1.09 -18.82 -1.05
CA ARG A 7 0.78 -18.44 0.34
C ARG A 7 2.02 -17.89 1.05
N ASN A 8 3.19 -18.49 0.81
CA ASN A 8 4.43 -17.98 1.37
C ASN A 8 4.83 -16.63 0.78
N LEU A 9 4.63 -16.39 -0.52
CA LEU A 9 4.91 -15.09 -1.15
C LEU A 9 4.07 -13.97 -0.54
N ILE A 10 2.77 -14.21 -0.32
CA ILE A 10 1.87 -13.24 0.32
C ILE A 10 2.26 -13.00 1.79
N ILE A 11 2.69 -14.05 2.51
CA ILE A 11 3.16 -13.90 3.89
C ILE A 11 4.48 -13.13 3.95
N ILE A 12 5.41 -13.39 3.03
CA ILE A 12 6.69 -12.68 2.93
C ILE A 12 6.43 -11.20 2.65
N ASP A 13 5.55 -10.90 1.71
CA ASP A 13 5.16 -9.52 1.42
C ASP A 13 4.56 -8.83 2.66
N ALA A 14 3.58 -9.47 3.33
CA ALA A 14 2.98 -8.91 4.54
C ALA A 14 4.03 -8.64 5.63
N LEU A 15 5.02 -9.51 5.79
CA LEU A 15 6.14 -9.29 6.72
C LEU A 15 7.01 -8.09 6.30
N ILE A 16 7.28 -7.94 5.00
CA ILE A 16 8.04 -6.79 4.48
C ILE A 16 7.26 -5.49 4.72
N THR A 17 5.96 -5.46 4.42
CA THR A 17 5.12 -4.28 4.66
C THR A 17 5.08 -3.89 6.14
N ILE A 18 4.99 -4.86 7.05
CA ILE A 18 5.04 -4.60 8.51
C ILE A 18 6.36 -3.94 8.92
N VAL A 19 7.47 -4.33 8.29
CA VAL A 19 8.79 -3.73 8.55
C VAL A 19 8.92 -2.34 7.93
N PHE A 20 8.34 -2.11 6.76
CA PHE A 20 8.40 -0.82 6.05
C PHE A 20 7.47 0.25 6.65
N ALA A 21 6.30 -0.13 7.17
CA ALA A 21 5.31 0.78 7.74
C ALA A 21 5.86 1.74 8.84
N PRO A 22 6.65 1.29 9.86
CA PRO A 22 7.23 2.20 10.83
C PRO A 22 8.32 3.11 10.22
N ILE A 23 9.01 2.66 9.17
CA ILE A 23 10.04 3.45 8.49
C ILE A 23 9.41 4.62 7.73
N GLN A 24 8.24 4.40 7.11
CA GLN A 24 7.43 5.46 6.51
C GLN A 24 6.96 6.49 7.55
N PHE A 25 6.59 6.06 8.75
CA PHE A 25 6.24 6.97 9.85
C PHE A 25 7.43 7.83 10.30
N VAL A 26 8.61 7.23 10.41
CA VAL A 26 9.87 7.92 10.77
C VAL A 26 10.25 8.97 9.71
N PHE A 27 10.04 8.68 8.42
CA PHE A 27 10.24 9.63 7.33
C PHE A 27 9.41 10.90 7.51
N VAL A 28 8.12 10.72 7.79
CA VAL A 28 7.13 11.80 7.90
C VAL A 28 7.44 12.72 9.06
N LYS A 29 7.91 12.16 10.20
CA LYS A 29 8.37 12.96 11.34
C LYS A 29 9.68 13.71 11.06
N ARG A 30 10.24 13.60 9.85
CA ARG A 30 11.48 14.23 9.38
C ARG A 30 12.70 13.91 10.26
N TRP A 31 12.66 12.81 11.01
CA TRP A 31 13.82 12.31 11.75
C TRP A 31 14.97 11.90 10.82
N ASN A 32 14.66 11.69 9.53
CA ASN A 32 15.64 11.55 8.46
C ASN A 32 16.70 12.67 8.45
N LEU A 33 16.32 13.91 8.77
CA LEU A 33 17.24 15.05 8.79
C LEU A 33 18.28 14.96 9.93
N ALA A 34 17.93 14.32 11.05
CA ALA A 34 18.84 14.10 12.18
C ALA A 34 19.91 13.04 11.86
N TRP A 35 19.64 12.16 10.90
CA TRP A 35 20.59 11.14 10.42
C TRP A 35 21.43 11.61 9.23
N GLY A 36 21.20 12.83 8.71
CA GLY A 36 22.00 13.41 7.63
C GLY A 36 21.79 12.76 6.25
N LEU A 37 20.77 11.92 6.09
CA LEU A 37 20.40 11.35 4.79
C LEU A 37 19.59 12.36 3.99
N SER A 38 19.92 12.53 2.70
CA SER A 38 19.11 13.35 1.79
C SER A 38 17.73 12.72 1.60
N ASP A 39 16.68 13.52 1.79
CA ASP A 39 15.27 13.09 1.69
C ASP A 39 14.95 12.35 0.40
N MET A 40 15.66 12.65 -0.69
CA MET A 40 15.44 12.06 -2.00
C MET A 40 15.72 10.54 -2.03
N TYR A 41 16.79 10.08 -1.38
CA TYR A 41 17.11 8.64 -1.35
C TYR A 41 16.10 7.87 -0.49
N PHE A 42 15.60 8.51 0.57
CA PHE A 42 14.64 7.88 1.47
C PHE A 42 13.26 7.75 0.81
N VAL A 43 12.80 8.79 0.09
CA VAL A 43 11.57 8.73 -0.71
C VAL A 43 11.69 7.65 -1.78
N PHE A 44 12.81 7.62 -2.51
CA PHE A 44 13.02 6.61 -3.55
C PHE A 44 12.96 5.18 -2.98
N PHE A 45 13.59 4.94 -1.84
CA PHE A 45 13.57 3.63 -1.21
C PHE A 45 12.19 3.27 -0.65
N LEU A 46 11.50 4.20 0.01
CA LEU A 46 10.22 3.89 0.64
C LEU A 46 9.03 3.83 -0.31
N ASP A 47 9.07 4.57 -1.40
CA ASP A 47 7.94 4.66 -2.34
C ASP A 47 8.19 3.70 -3.50
N VAL A 48 9.32 3.86 -4.21
CA VAL A 48 9.59 3.10 -5.44
C VAL A 48 9.92 1.64 -5.15
N VAL A 49 10.75 1.35 -4.14
CA VAL A 49 11.13 -0.05 -3.85
C VAL A 49 9.97 -0.81 -3.21
N ASP A 50 9.21 -0.18 -2.31
CA ASP A 50 8.03 -0.79 -1.69
C ASP A 50 6.95 -1.13 -2.75
N GLU A 51 6.66 -0.20 -3.67
CA GLU A 51 5.70 -0.44 -4.76
C GLU A 51 6.16 -1.59 -5.68
N ILE A 52 7.44 -1.65 -6.03
CA ILE A 52 7.98 -2.75 -6.86
C ILE A 52 7.86 -4.10 -6.15
N ILE A 53 8.17 -4.15 -4.85
CA ILE A 53 8.03 -5.37 -4.05
C ILE A 53 6.55 -5.78 -3.99
N SER A 54 5.65 -4.89 -3.60
CA SER A 54 4.21 -5.16 -3.52
C SER A 54 3.65 -5.65 -4.87
N GLN A 55 4.03 -4.99 -5.97
CA GLN A 55 3.61 -5.41 -7.31
C GLN A 55 4.15 -6.80 -7.69
N CYS A 56 5.39 -7.11 -7.33
CA CYS A 56 6.02 -8.38 -7.64
C CYS A 56 5.45 -9.54 -6.80
N PHE A 57 5.32 -9.33 -5.49
CA PHE A 57 4.99 -10.39 -4.52
C PHE A 57 3.50 -10.56 -4.26
N ILE A 58 2.67 -9.55 -4.56
CA ILE A 58 1.21 -9.63 -4.42
C ILE A 58 0.53 -9.69 -5.78
N PHE A 59 0.71 -8.66 -6.61
CA PHE A 59 -0.13 -8.47 -7.79
C PHE A 59 0.08 -9.57 -8.84
N LEU A 60 1.34 -9.92 -9.13
CA LEU A 60 1.69 -10.99 -10.07
C LEU A 60 1.15 -12.37 -9.64
N PRO A 61 1.45 -12.88 -8.43
CA PRO A 61 0.95 -14.19 -8.03
C PRO A 61 -0.57 -14.21 -7.89
N MET A 62 -1.20 -13.13 -7.42
CA MET A 62 -2.67 -13.04 -7.40
C MET A 62 -3.26 -13.12 -8.80
N SER A 63 -2.68 -12.42 -9.78
CA SER A 63 -3.13 -12.47 -11.17
C SER A 63 -2.98 -13.88 -11.77
N VAL A 64 -1.89 -14.59 -11.44
CA VAL A 64 -1.67 -15.98 -11.88
C VAL A 64 -2.66 -16.95 -11.24
N ILE A 65 -2.93 -16.81 -9.93
CA ILE A 65 -3.95 -17.63 -9.24
C ILE A 65 -5.31 -17.39 -9.88
N PHE A 66 -5.66 -16.13 -10.10
CA PHE A 66 -6.94 -15.76 -10.67
C PHE A 66 -7.11 -16.31 -12.10
N ALA A 67 -6.06 -16.25 -12.92
CA ALA A 67 -6.05 -16.89 -14.25
C ALA A 67 -6.27 -18.40 -14.17
N LYS A 68 -5.66 -19.08 -13.19
CA LYS A 68 -5.82 -20.54 -12.99
C LYS A 68 -7.22 -20.95 -12.52
N ILE A 69 -7.87 -20.11 -11.71
CA ILE A 69 -9.22 -20.38 -11.19
C ILE A 69 -10.29 -20.08 -12.24
N THR A 70 -10.01 -19.17 -13.18
CA THR A 70 -10.99 -18.73 -14.15
C THR A 70 -11.28 -19.84 -15.16
N PRO A 71 -12.55 -20.26 -15.34
CA PRO A 71 -12.88 -21.29 -16.30
C PRO A 71 -12.74 -20.77 -17.74
N GLN A 72 -12.42 -21.69 -18.64
CA GLN A 72 -12.22 -21.40 -20.06
C GLN A 72 -13.49 -20.77 -20.65
N HIS A 73 -13.33 -19.78 -21.53
CA HIS A 73 -14.37 -18.96 -22.20
C HIS A 73 -14.89 -17.73 -21.43
N ILE A 74 -14.65 -17.58 -20.13
CA ILE A 74 -15.07 -16.36 -19.39
C ILE A 74 -13.91 -15.51 -18.85
N GLU A 75 -12.69 -15.81 -19.28
CA GLU A 75 -11.44 -15.17 -18.84
C GLU A 75 -11.50 -13.64 -18.89
N ALA A 76 -11.99 -13.09 -20.01
CA ALA A 76 -12.11 -11.65 -20.21
C ALA A 76 -13.01 -10.98 -19.17
N THR A 77 -14.16 -11.57 -18.84
CA THR A 77 -15.12 -11.01 -17.88
C THR A 77 -14.57 -11.07 -16.46
N SER A 78 -13.92 -12.17 -16.10
CA SER A 78 -13.29 -12.30 -14.78
C SER A 78 -12.16 -11.29 -14.58
N PHE A 79 -11.30 -11.11 -15.58
CA PHE A 79 -10.23 -10.10 -15.51
C PHE A 79 -10.78 -8.66 -15.49
N ALA A 80 -11.85 -8.39 -16.25
CA ALA A 80 -12.54 -7.10 -16.19
C ALA A 80 -13.11 -6.82 -14.79
N LEU A 81 -13.67 -7.83 -14.13
CA LEU A 81 -14.14 -7.72 -12.74
C LEU A 81 -12.98 -7.46 -11.77
N LEU A 82 -11.87 -8.19 -11.88
CA LEU A 82 -10.68 -7.99 -11.04
C LEU A 82 -10.13 -6.57 -11.17
N ALA A 83 -10.03 -6.05 -12.39
CA ALA A 83 -9.61 -4.67 -12.65
C ALA A 83 -10.62 -3.66 -12.08
N GLY A 84 -11.92 -3.91 -12.24
CA GLY A 84 -12.98 -3.08 -11.67
C GLY A 84 -12.90 -3.00 -10.14
N VAL A 85 -12.78 -4.15 -9.46
CA VAL A 85 -12.63 -4.24 -8.01
C VAL A 85 -11.33 -3.56 -7.54
N SER A 86 -10.23 -3.70 -8.28
CA SER A 86 -8.95 -3.07 -7.93
C SER A 86 -9.03 -1.54 -7.97
N ASN A 87 -9.67 -0.99 -9.00
CA ASN A 87 -9.91 0.45 -9.10
C ASN A 87 -10.90 0.94 -8.05
N PHE A 88 -11.97 0.19 -7.81
CA PHE A 88 -12.96 0.50 -6.77
C PHE A 88 -12.33 0.54 -5.38
N ARG A 89 -11.47 -0.43 -5.06
CA ARG A 89 -10.66 -0.45 -3.83
C ARG A 89 -9.82 0.83 -3.69
N SER A 90 -9.18 1.29 -4.77
CA SER A 90 -8.39 2.52 -4.76
C SER A 90 -9.25 3.76 -4.47
N VAL A 91 -10.41 3.87 -5.13
CA VAL A 91 -11.35 4.98 -4.91
C VAL A 91 -11.88 4.99 -3.48
N ILE A 92 -12.32 3.83 -2.97
CA ILE A 92 -12.79 3.70 -1.58
C ILE A 92 -11.70 4.10 -0.60
N ARG A 93 -10.46 3.61 -0.78
CA ARG A 93 -9.34 3.93 0.09
C ARG A 93 -9.10 5.43 0.17
N SER A 94 -9.10 6.11 -0.97
CA SER A 94 -8.94 7.56 -1.05
C SER A 94 -10.11 8.31 -0.41
N TRP A 95 -11.34 7.84 -0.63
CA TRP A 95 -12.55 8.41 -0.02
C TRP A 95 -12.53 8.28 1.50
N ILE A 96 -12.22 7.10 2.03
CA ILE A 96 -12.12 6.86 3.47
C ILE A 96 -11.00 7.72 4.07
N GLY A 97 -9.81 7.75 3.47
CA GLY A 97 -8.70 8.57 3.93
C GLY A 97 -9.05 10.07 3.99
N SER A 98 -9.71 10.58 2.95
CA SER A 98 -10.20 11.97 2.91
C SER A 98 -11.29 12.25 3.95
N SER A 99 -12.19 11.29 4.17
CA SER A 99 -13.26 11.41 5.17
C SER A 99 -12.70 11.44 6.58
N ILE A 100 -11.69 10.59 6.87
CA ILE A 100 -10.96 10.59 8.14
C ILE A 100 -10.22 11.92 8.34
N ASN A 101 -9.58 12.44 7.28
CA ASN A 101 -8.93 13.76 7.33
C ASN A 101 -9.91 14.86 7.75
N ASN A 102 -11.06 14.94 7.08
CA ASN A 102 -12.08 15.95 7.35
C ASN A 102 -12.73 15.80 8.73
N ALA A 103 -12.91 14.57 9.23
CA ALA A 103 -13.59 14.32 10.50
C ALA A 103 -12.69 14.54 11.73
N PHE A 104 -11.40 14.17 11.66
CA PHE A 104 -10.53 14.13 12.85
C PHE A 104 -9.50 15.25 12.94
N VAL A 105 -9.05 15.83 11.82
CA VAL A 105 -7.88 16.73 11.84
C VAL A 105 -8.11 18.02 11.06
N GLY A 106 -8.89 18.00 9.98
CA GLY A 106 -9.17 19.20 9.19
C GLY A 106 -7.91 19.79 8.54
N VAL A 107 -6.92 18.96 8.20
CA VAL A 107 -5.69 19.43 7.52
C VAL A 107 -6.07 19.96 6.15
N SER A 108 -5.79 21.23 5.92
CA SER A 108 -5.92 21.90 4.64
C SER A 108 -4.52 22.24 4.10
N LYS A 109 -4.41 22.57 2.81
CA LYS A 109 -3.10 22.83 2.15
C LYS A 109 -2.27 23.95 2.79
N GLU A 110 -2.90 24.77 3.63
CA GLU A 110 -2.33 25.96 4.25
C GLU A 110 -1.79 25.71 5.67
N ASP A 111 -2.23 24.64 6.36
CA ASP A 111 -1.75 24.31 7.72
C ASP A 111 -1.50 22.79 7.87
N LEU A 112 -0.23 22.40 7.74
CA LEU A 112 0.24 21.01 7.83
C LEU A 112 0.63 20.59 9.26
N SER A 113 0.39 21.43 10.27
CA SER A 113 0.93 21.25 11.63
C SER A 113 0.54 19.90 12.27
N ASP A 114 -0.65 19.39 11.95
CA ASP A 114 -1.18 18.14 12.50
C ASP A 114 -1.11 16.93 11.55
N TYR A 115 -0.39 17.03 10.43
CA TYR A 115 -0.24 15.95 9.45
C TYR A 115 0.27 14.63 10.06
N TRP A 116 1.09 14.72 11.11
CA TRP A 116 1.60 13.55 11.83
C TRP A 116 0.50 12.73 12.53
N LYS A 117 -0.62 13.36 12.95
CA LYS A 117 -1.77 12.66 13.56
C LYS A 117 -2.49 11.82 12.51
N LEU A 118 -2.64 12.34 11.28
CA LEU A 118 -3.25 11.62 10.17
C LEU A 118 -2.50 10.34 9.86
N ILE A 119 -1.18 10.41 9.84
CA ILE A 119 -0.35 9.27 9.49
C ILE A 119 -0.29 8.26 10.62
N LEU A 120 -0.38 8.69 11.88
CA LEU A 120 -0.55 7.78 13.00
C LEU A 120 -1.87 7.02 12.89
N ILE A 121 -2.97 7.69 12.54
CA ILE A 121 -4.26 7.05 12.29
C ILE A 121 -4.17 6.10 11.10
N SER A 122 -3.51 6.51 10.01
CA SER A 122 -3.28 5.64 8.85
C SER A 122 -2.44 4.41 9.21
N PHE A 123 -1.41 4.55 10.04
CA PHE A 123 -0.58 3.43 10.50
C PHE A 123 -1.37 2.44 11.34
N VAL A 124 -2.21 2.94 12.26
CA VAL A 124 -3.10 2.08 13.08
C VAL A 124 -4.17 1.40 12.23
N CYS A 125 -4.67 2.07 11.18
CA CYS A 125 -5.71 1.56 10.29
C CYS A 125 -5.16 0.69 9.14
N SER A 126 -3.85 0.71 8.90
CA SER A 126 -3.20 -0.05 7.81
C SER A 126 -2.97 -1.53 8.14
N PHE A 127 -3.35 -1.97 9.34
CA PHE A 127 -3.40 -3.36 9.79
C PHE A 127 -4.82 -3.91 9.66
#